data_AF-A0A820KBI4-F1
#
_entry.id   AF-A0A820KBI4-F1
#
_cell.length_a   1.000
_cell.length_b   1.000
_cell.length_c   1.000
_cell.angle_alpha   90.00
_cell.angle_beta   90.00
_cell.angle_gamma   90.00
#
_symmetry.space_group_name_H-M   'P 1'
#
loop_
_entity.id
_entity.type
_entity.pdbx_description
1 polymer ?
#
loop_
_entity_poly.entity_id
_entity_poly.type
_entity_poly.pdbx_seq_one_letter_code
_entity_poly.pdbx_strand_id
1 'polypeptide(L)'
;MYDNMGEYSKALEFQEKSLEIKKQNLPPDHIDLASSYHGIGGIYSGRGEYAKALEFYERSHEICKVALSPNHPNLATSYNNI
;
A
#
# COMPACT_ATOMS: atom_id res chain seq x y z
N MET A 1 -16.99 -6.17 18.67
CA MET A 1 -16.97 -5.07 17.68
C MET A 1 -15.91 -4.00 17.97
N TYR A 2 -15.52 -3.73 19.22
CA TYR A 2 -14.46 -2.75 19.54
C TYR A 2 -13.01 -3.26 19.37
N ASP A 3 -12.74 -4.57 19.51
CA ASP A 3 -11.38 -5.12 19.37
C ASP A 3 -10.78 -4.87 17.98
N ASN A 4 -11.56 -5.11 16.91
CA ASN A 4 -11.09 -4.91 15.54
C ASN A 4 -10.68 -3.45 15.26
N MET A 5 -11.41 -2.46 15.80
CA MET A 5 -11.07 -1.03 15.60
C MET A 5 -9.76 -0.63 16.30
N GLY A 6 -9.51 -1.18 17.50
CA GLY A 6 -8.25 -0.99 18.21
C GLY A 6 -7.07 -1.64 17.48
N GLU A 7 -7.28 -2.82 16.90
CA GLU A 7 -6.28 -3.55 16.11
C GLU A 7 -5.97 -2.84 14.79
N TYR A 8 -6.98 -2.33 14.06
CA TYR A 8 -6.75 -1.56 12.84
C TYR A 8 -5.98 -0.27 13.09
N SER A 9 -6.25 0.41 14.20
CA SER A 9 -5.54 1.66 14.56
C SER A 9 -4.06 1.39 14.85
N LYS A 10 -3.75 0.32 15.60
CA LYS A 10 -2.37 -0.12 15.84
C LYS A 10 -1.68 -0.58 14.55
N ALA A 11 -2.37 -1.36 13.72
CA ALA A 11 -1.84 -1.83 12.45
C ALA A 11 -1.50 -0.64 11.51
N LEU A 12 -2.35 0.40 11.50
CA LEU A 12 -2.11 1.62 10.74
C LEU A 12 -0.83 2.32 11.23
N GLU A 13 -0.69 2.52 12.53
CA GLU A 13 0.48 3.18 13.12
C GLU A 13 1.79 2.44 12.78
N PHE A 14 1.79 1.10 12.85
CA PHE A 14 2.95 0.31 12.45
C PHE A 14 3.26 0.41 10.96
N GLN A 15 2.23 0.39 10.10
CA GLN A 15 2.42 0.54 8.65
C GLN A 15 2.91 1.93 8.26
N GLU A 16 2.43 2.99 8.91
CA GLU A 16 2.86 4.37 8.67
C GLU A 16 4.33 4.56 9.08
N LYS A 17 4.75 4.05 10.25
CA LYS A 17 6.17 4.07 10.67
C LYS A 17 7.05 3.29 9.71
N SER A 18 6.62 2.10 9.29
CA SER A 18 7.33 1.29 8.30
C SER A 18 7.48 2.04 6.97
N LEU A 19 6.41 2.68 6.51
CA LEU A 19 6.42 3.50 5.30
C LEU A 19 7.38 4.68 5.43
N GLU A 20 7.41 5.38 6.57
CA GLU A 20 8.32 6.50 6.80
C GLU A 20 9.79 6.06 6.75
N ILE A 21 10.14 4.96 7.43
CA ILE A 21 11.50 4.39 7.39
C ILE A 21 11.87 4.01 5.96
N LYS A 22 10.97 3.34 5.24
CA LYS A 22 11.20 2.97 3.84
C LYS A 22 11.38 4.20 2.95
N LYS A 23 10.60 5.27 3.13
CA LYS A 23 10.74 6.52 2.36
C LYS A 23 12.07 7.23 2.60
N GLN A 24 12.68 7.07 3.78
CA GLN A 24 13.99 7.64 4.07
C GLN A 24 15.15 6.82 3.49
N ASN A 25 14.97 5.50 3.35
CA ASN A 25 16.04 4.57 2.95
C ASN A 25 15.95 4.10 1.49
N LEU A 26 14.79 4.22 0.86
CA LEU A 26 14.51 3.70 -0.48
C LEU A 26 14.14 4.84 -1.44
N PRO A 27 14.46 4.69 -2.73
CA PRO A 27 13.98 5.61 -3.75
C PRO A 27 12.44 5.64 -3.80
N PRO A 28 11.82 6.76 -4.20
CA PRO A 28 10.38 6.94 -4.18
C PRO A 28 9.61 5.93 -5.03
N ASP A 29 10.27 5.34 -6.02
CA ASP A 29 9.72 4.33 -6.93
C ASP A 29 10.07 2.90 -6.50
N HIS A 30 10.47 2.67 -5.25
CA HIS A 30 10.81 1.32 -4.80
C HIS A 30 9.56 0.47 -4.57
N ILE A 31 9.58 -0.79 -5.05
CA ILE A 31 8.43 -1.70 -4.94
C ILE A 31 7.96 -1.94 -3.49
N ASP A 32 8.88 -1.91 -2.53
CA ASP A 32 8.55 -2.05 -1.10
C ASP A 32 7.70 -0.90 -0.55
N LEU A 33 7.76 0.29 -1.17
CA LEU A 33 6.87 1.40 -0.85
C LEU A 33 5.47 1.09 -1.34
N ALA A 34 5.31 0.51 -2.53
CA ALA A 34 4.02 0.08 -3.05
C ALA A 34 3.34 -0.93 -2.11
N SER A 35 4.06 -1.96 -1.66
CA SER A 35 3.52 -2.93 -0.70
C SER A 35 3.08 -2.27 0.63
N SER A 36 3.79 -1.25 1.09
CA SER A 36 3.39 -0.49 2.28
C SER A 36 2.11 0.33 2.03
N TYR A 37 2.01 1.05 0.92
CA TYR A 37 0.78 1.78 0.56
C TYR A 37 -0.41 0.82 0.40
N HIS A 38 -0.22 -0.34 -0.23
CA HIS A 38 -1.25 -1.37 -0.36
C HIS A 38 -1.72 -1.89 1.00
N GLY A 39 -0.79 -2.14 1.93
CA GLY A 39 -1.12 -2.57 3.30
C GLY A 39 -1.98 -1.55 4.05
N ILE A 40 -1.66 -0.26 3.92
CA ILE A 40 -2.45 0.83 4.51
C ILE A 40 -3.84 0.90 3.86
N GLY A 41 -3.92 0.75 2.53
CA GLY A 41 -5.20 0.68 1.81
C GLY A 41 -6.09 -0.46 2.31
N GLY A 42 -5.52 -1.63 2.58
CA GLY A 42 -6.24 -2.78 3.15
C GLY A 42 -6.82 -2.50 4.54
N ILE A 43 -6.07 -1.80 5.39
CA ILE A 43 -6.53 -1.42 6.73
C ILE A 43 -7.72 -0.44 6.63
N TYR A 44 -7.64 0.56 5.76
CA TYR A 44 -8.76 1.49 5.52
C TYR A 44 -9.98 0.79 4.93
N SER A 45 -9.78 -0.17 4.03
CA SER A 45 -10.87 -0.99 3.46
C SER A 45 -11.57 -1.82 4.55
N GLY A 46 -10.80 -2.46 5.44
CA GLY A 46 -11.33 -3.22 6.59
C GLY A 46 -12.09 -2.36 7.61
N ARG A 47 -11.79 -1.05 7.66
CA ARG A 47 -12.51 -0.05 8.46
C ARG A 47 -13.76 0.53 7.78
N GLY A 48 -14.02 0.17 6.51
CA GLY A 48 -15.09 0.75 5.69
C GLY A 48 -14.78 2.16 5.14
N GLU A 49 -13.53 2.63 5.26
CA GLU A 49 -13.08 3.92 4.74
C GLU A 49 -12.58 3.78 3.29
N TYR A 50 -13.47 3.36 2.40
CA TYR A 50 -13.12 2.98 1.03
C TYR A 50 -12.48 4.10 0.20
N ALA A 51 -12.87 5.36 0.43
CA ALA A 51 -12.27 6.50 -0.28
C ALA A 51 -10.78 6.65 0.04
N LYS A 52 -10.40 6.50 1.31
CA LYS A 52 -8.98 6.49 1.71
C LYS A 52 -8.29 5.24 1.19
N ALA A 53 -8.93 4.08 1.31
CA ALA A 53 -8.37 2.83 0.80
C ALA A 53 -7.98 2.95 -0.68
N LEU A 54 -8.86 3.53 -1.50
CA LEU A 54 -8.64 3.76 -2.91
C LEU A 54 -7.41 4.66 -3.17
N GLU A 55 -7.30 5.79 -2.48
CA GLU A 55 -6.16 6.71 -2.61
C GLU A 55 -4.82 6.00 -2.35
N PHE A 56 -4.77 5.17 -1.29
CA PHE A 56 -3.59 4.38 -0.94
C PHE A 56 -3.29 3.29 -1.98
N TYR A 57 -4.32 2.63 -2.52
CA TYR A 57 -4.15 1.65 -3.59
C TYR A 57 -3.69 2.27 -4.91
N GLU A 58 -4.20 3.43 -5.28
CA GLU A 58 -3.75 4.17 -6.47
C GLU A 58 -2.28 4.53 -6.35
N ARG A 59 -1.85 5.03 -5.19
CA ARG A 59 -0.45 5.36 -4.94
C ARG A 59 0.47 4.15 -4.98
N SER A 60 0.02 3.01 -4.45
CA SER A 60 0.72 1.73 -4.62
C SER A 60 0.85 1.35 -6.09
N HIS A 61 -0.21 1.54 -6.87
CA HIS A 61 -0.24 1.16 -8.28
C HIS A 61 0.66 2.06 -9.14
N GLU A 62 0.70 3.36 -8.86
CA GLU A 62 1.63 4.30 -9.50
C GLU A 62 3.09 3.88 -9.27
N ILE A 63 3.46 3.56 -8.03
CA ILE A 63 4.81 3.09 -7.73
C ILE A 63 5.09 1.77 -8.44
N CYS A 64 4.16 0.81 -8.43
CA CYS A 64 4.33 -0.44 -9.19
C CYS A 64 4.56 -0.17 -10.68
N LYS A 65 3.84 0.79 -11.29
CA LYS A 65 4.02 1.15 -12.71
C LYS A 65 5.38 1.77 -13.02
N VAL A 66 5.98 2.50 -12.08
CA VAL A 66 7.29 3.13 -12.26
C VAL A 66 8.43 2.16 -11.89
N ALA A 67 8.27 1.40 -10.80
CA ALA A 67 9.22 0.41 -10.28
C ALA A 67 9.41 -0.77 -11.23
N LEU A 68 8.30 -1.25 -11.80
CA LEU A 68 8.29 -2.32 -12.77
C LEU A 68 8.43 -1.65 -14.13
N SER A 69 9.61 -1.79 -14.74
CA SER A 69 9.76 -1.48 -16.16
C SER A 69 8.57 -2.10 -16.93
N PRO A 70 8.03 -1.50 -18.00
CA PRO A 70 6.88 -2.03 -18.72
C PRO A 70 7.06 -3.46 -19.27
N ASN A 71 8.29 -3.98 -19.26
CA ASN A 71 8.65 -5.36 -19.60
C ASN A 71 8.89 -6.28 -18.39
N HIS A 72 8.65 -5.84 -17.15
CA HIS A 72 8.88 -6.66 -15.97
C HIS A 72 7.69 -7.62 -15.78
N PRO A 73 7.90 -8.94 -15.74
CA PRO A 73 6.82 -9.94 -15.71
C PRO A 73 5.86 -9.83 -14.52
N ASN A 74 6.23 -9.08 -13.47
CA ASN A 74 5.36 -8.80 -12.32
C ASN A 74 4.26 -7.76 -12.60
N LEU A 75 4.39 -6.93 -13.66
CA LEU A 75 3.33 -5.99 -14.07
C LEU A 75 2.14 -6.74 -14.68
N ALA A 76 2.37 -7.87 -15.35
CA ALA A 76 1.33 -8.71 -15.92
C ALA A 76 0.42 -9.33 -14.84
N THR A 77 0.94 -9.60 -13.65
CA THR A 77 0.17 -10.13 -12.51
C THR A 77 -0.71 -9.06 -11.86
N SER A 78 -0.32 -7.78 -11.95
CA SER A 78 -1.10 -6.65 -11.42
C SER A 78 -2.38 -6.43 -12.25
N TYR A 79 -2.29 -6.62 -13.56
CA TYR A 79 -3.43 -6.49 -14.49
C TYR A 79 -4.42 -7.66 -14.42
N ASN A 80 -4.05 -8.82 -13.87
CA ASN A 80 -4.96 -9.97 -13.72
C ASN A 80 -5.92 -9.86 -12.52
N ASN A 81 -5.76 -8.85 -11.66
CA ASN A 81 -6.61 -8.63 -10.48
C ASN A 81 -7.43 -7.34 -10.56
N ILE A 82 -7.53 -6.74 -11.76
CA ILE A 82 -8.51 -5.70 -12.10
C ILE A 82 -9.61 -6.36 -12.92
#